data_AF-A0A2N7YHU6-F1
#
_entry.id   AF-A0A2N7YHU6-F1
#
_cell.length_a   1.000
_cell.length_b   1.000
_cell.length_c   1.000
_cell.angle_alpha   90.00
_cell.angle_beta   90.00
_cell.angle_gamma   90.00
#
_symmetry.space_group_name_H-M   'P 1'
#
loop_
_entity.id
_entity.type
_entity.pdbx_description
1 polymer ?
#
loop_
_entity_poly.entity_id
_entity_poly.type
_entity_poly.pdbx_seq_one_letter_code
_entity_poly.pdbx_strand_id
1 'polypeptide(L)'
;METKHTPEPWLIQESTVYALNERRPPVNRFHASVDSGFDNCDKRISREEVCANAKLIAAAPDLLKALERCELLLRSKRRACEDSNLCHLLDSHISQARNAINKATA
;
A
#
# COMPACT_ATOMS: atom_id res chain seq x y z
N MET A 1 -13.69 -16.24 -9.55
CA MET A 1 -12.65 -15.97 -8.53
C MET A 1 -12.20 -14.54 -8.73
N GLU A 2 -12.42 -13.65 -7.76
CA GLU A 2 -11.83 -12.32 -7.81
C GLU A 2 -10.31 -12.44 -7.62
N THR A 3 -9.56 -11.89 -8.57
CA THR A 3 -8.10 -11.80 -8.46
C THR A 3 -7.75 -10.69 -7.47
N LYS A 4 -7.45 -11.05 -6.22
CA LYS A 4 -6.88 -10.10 -5.26
C LYS A 4 -5.45 -9.76 -5.69
N HIS A 5 -5.28 -8.60 -6.32
CA HIS A 5 -3.98 -8.12 -6.82
C HIS A 5 -2.98 -7.81 -5.69
N THR A 6 -3.47 -7.49 -4.49
CA THR A 6 -2.67 -7.15 -3.30
C THR A 6 -3.21 -7.90 -2.07
N PRO A 7 -2.84 -9.19 -1.87
CA PRO A 7 -3.35 -9.98 -0.74
C PRO A 7 -2.81 -9.44 0.59
N GLU A 8 -3.69 -9.14 1.54
CA GLU A 8 -3.29 -8.64 2.86
C GLU A 8 -3.21 -9.74 3.93
N PRO A 9 -2.38 -9.55 4.99
CA PRO A 9 -1.41 -8.45 5.19
C PRO A 9 -0.06 -8.72 4.52
N TRP A 10 0.62 -7.66 4.07
CA TRP A 10 2.03 -7.73 3.68
C TRP A 10 2.91 -7.44 4.90
N LEU A 11 3.86 -8.32 5.14
CA LEU A 11 4.90 -8.18 6.15
C LEU A 11 6.21 -7.80 5.46
N ILE A 12 7.11 -7.15 6.20
CA ILE A 12 8.39 -6.65 5.68
C ILE A 12 9.53 -7.24 6.50
N GLN A 13 10.57 -7.70 5.81
CA GLN A 13 11.87 -8.03 6.37
C GLN A 13 12.95 -7.49 5.43
N GLU A 14 13.56 -6.36 5.81
CA GLU A 14 14.54 -5.63 5.00
C GLU A 14 14.01 -5.28 3.60
N SER A 15 14.64 -5.78 2.53
CA SER A 15 14.24 -5.59 1.13
C SER A 15 13.17 -6.58 0.66
N THR A 16 12.74 -7.50 1.53
CA THR A 16 11.77 -8.54 1.19
C THR A 16 10.43 -8.24 1.82
N VAL A 17 9.39 -8.37 1.03
CA VAL A 17 8.00 -8.30 1.47
C VAL A 17 7.32 -9.64 1.25
N TYR A 18 6.45 -10.05 2.16
CA TYR A 18 5.85 -11.38 2.12
C TYR A 18 4.45 -11.42 2.75
N ALA A 19 3.66 -12.42 2.37
CA ALA A 19 2.36 -12.71 2.94
C ALA A 19 2.36 -14.12 3.54
N LEU A 20 1.86 -14.25 4.77
CA LEU A 20 1.71 -15.55 5.43
C LEU A 20 0.35 -16.16 5.12
N ASN A 21 0.25 -17.49 5.12
CA ASN A 21 -1.04 -18.17 5.18
C ASN A 21 -1.51 -18.39 6.62
N GLU A 22 -2.77 -18.78 6.78
CA GLU A 22 -3.41 -19.02 8.08
C GLU A 22 -3.09 -20.41 8.68
N ARG A 23 -2.07 -21.13 8.16
CA ARG A 23 -1.68 -22.43 8.72
C ARG A 23 -1.03 -22.25 10.09
N ARG A 24 -0.97 -23.35 10.86
CA ARG A 24 -0.21 -23.41 12.13
C ARG A 24 0.91 -24.44 12.01
N PRO A 25 2.19 -24.04 12.02
CA PRO A 25 2.69 -22.65 12.06
C PRO A 25 2.40 -21.87 10.76
N PRO A 26 2.35 -20.52 10.80
CA PRO A 26 2.21 -19.71 9.60
C PRO A 26 3.38 -19.96 8.66
N VAL A 27 3.10 -20.17 7.38
CA VAL A 27 4.15 -20.31 6.37
C VAL A 27 4.00 -19.23 5.30
N ASN A 28 5.14 -18.86 4.72
CA ASN A 28 5.19 -17.91 3.62
C ASN A 28 4.37 -18.44 2.43
N ARG A 29 3.35 -17.68 2.04
CA ARG A 29 2.50 -17.96 0.88
C ARG A 29 3.09 -17.34 -0.39
N PHE A 30 3.63 -16.13 -0.26
CA PHE A 30 4.18 -15.34 -1.35
C PHE A 30 5.23 -14.38 -0.80
N HIS A 31 6.32 -14.17 -1.55
CA HIS A 31 7.26 -13.09 -1.28
C HIS A 31 7.70 -12.38 -2.56
N ALA A 32 8.13 -11.14 -2.40
CA ALA A 32 8.85 -10.37 -3.40
C ALA A 32 10.07 -9.73 -2.74
N SER A 33 11.19 -9.70 -3.45
CA SER A 33 12.42 -9.04 -3.01
C SER A 33 12.73 -7.89 -3.94
N VAL A 34 13.12 -6.75 -3.37
CA VAL A 34 13.60 -5.59 -4.11
C VAL A 34 15.12 -5.72 -4.28
N ASP A 35 15.59 -5.73 -5.52
CA ASP A 35 17.02 -5.67 -5.82
C ASP A 35 17.48 -4.21 -6.00
N SER A 36 18.72 -3.98 -5.61
CA SER A 36 19.46 -2.72 -5.72
C SER A 36 19.71 -2.21 -7.14
N GLY A 37 19.78 -3.03 -8.18
CA GLY A 37 20.00 -2.51 -9.56
C GLY A 37 21.10 -1.44 -9.68
N PHE A 38 20.97 -0.53 -10.64
CA PHE A 38 21.85 0.63 -10.85
C PHE A 38 21.04 1.87 -11.24
N ASP A 39 21.54 3.05 -10.91
CA ASP A 39 21.00 4.34 -11.36
C ASP A 39 21.48 4.71 -12.77
N ASN A 40 21.04 5.88 -13.27
CA ASN A 40 21.43 6.39 -14.60
C ASN A 40 22.93 6.71 -14.75
N CYS A 41 23.70 6.65 -13.66
CA CYS A 41 25.13 6.91 -13.60
C CYS A 41 25.93 5.62 -13.34
N ASP A 42 25.32 4.44 -13.54
CA ASP A 42 25.87 3.12 -13.21
C ASP A 42 26.29 2.96 -11.74
N LYS A 43 25.71 3.74 -10.82
CA LYS A 43 25.92 3.57 -9.38
C LYS A 43 24.88 2.64 -8.81
N ARG A 44 25.30 1.74 -7.94
CA ARG A 44 24.39 0.81 -7.24
C ARG A 44 23.44 1.61 -6.35
N ILE A 45 22.12 1.32 -6.42
CA ILE A 45 21.15 1.98 -5.55
C ILE A 45 21.46 1.64 -4.09
N SER A 46 21.27 2.63 -3.22
CA SER A 46 21.50 2.51 -1.79
C SER A 46 20.60 1.45 -1.15
N ARG A 47 21.08 0.80 -0.09
CA ARG A 47 20.28 -0.17 0.66
C ARG A 47 19.04 0.50 1.26
N GLU A 48 19.18 1.75 1.68
CA GLU A 48 18.12 2.58 2.25
C GLU A 48 16.96 2.74 1.28
N GLU A 49 17.26 3.02 0.01
CA GLU A 49 16.26 3.17 -1.05
C GLU A 49 15.60 1.84 -1.41
N VAL A 50 16.36 0.73 -1.44
CA VAL A 50 15.79 -0.62 -1.60
C VAL A 50 14.80 -0.95 -0.47
N CYS A 51 15.17 -0.67 0.77
CA CYS A 51 14.30 -0.86 1.92
C CYS A 51 13.08 0.06 1.89
N ALA A 52 13.24 1.33 1.46
CA ALA A 52 12.12 2.25 1.29
C ALA A 52 11.12 1.74 0.24
N ASN A 53 11.61 1.21 -0.88
CA ASN A 53 10.79 0.58 -1.91
C ASN A 53 10.04 -0.66 -1.37
N ALA A 54 10.69 -1.49 -0.56
CA ALA A 54 10.02 -2.61 0.11
C ALA A 54 8.89 -2.13 1.05
N LYS A 55 9.15 -1.09 1.85
CA LYS A 55 8.12 -0.47 2.71
C LYS A 55 6.94 0.08 1.89
N LEU A 56 7.20 0.70 0.74
CA LEU A 56 6.16 1.20 -0.18
C LEU A 56 5.28 0.06 -0.72
N ILE A 57 5.89 -1.05 -1.13
CA ILE A 57 5.13 -2.21 -1.62
C ILE A 57 4.24 -2.79 -0.52
N ALA A 58 4.74 -2.90 0.71
CA ALA A 58 3.95 -3.42 1.82
C ALA A 58 2.78 -2.51 2.24
N ALA A 59 2.88 -1.19 2.01
CA ALA A 59 1.79 -0.25 2.24
C ALA A 59 0.74 -0.22 1.11
N ALA A 60 1.01 -0.86 -0.05
CA ALA A 60 0.14 -0.84 -1.22
C ALA A 60 -1.31 -1.30 -0.95
N PRO A 61 -1.58 -2.33 -0.13
CA PRO A 61 -2.96 -2.73 0.15
C PRO A 61 -3.76 -1.69 0.95
N ASP A 62 -3.16 -1.12 2.00
CA ASP A 62 -3.77 -0.05 2.79
C ASP A 62 -4.07 1.18 1.92
N LEU A 63 -3.12 1.52 1.02
CA LEU A 63 -3.28 2.60 0.06
C LEU A 63 -4.41 2.32 -0.93
N LEU A 64 -4.47 1.11 -1.51
CA LEU A 64 -5.54 0.72 -2.43
C LEU A 64 -6.91 0.84 -1.77
N LYS A 65 -7.08 0.31 -0.55
CA LYS A 65 -8.33 0.42 0.20
C LYS A 65 -8.74 1.87 0.47
N ALA A 66 -7.79 2.72 0.83
CA ALA A 66 -8.08 4.13 1.06
C ALA A 66 -8.54 4.83 -0.24
N LEU A 67 -7.89 4.53 -1.37
CA LEU A 67 -8.23 5.09 -2.67
C LEU A 67 -9.59 4.60 -3.19
N GLU A 68 -9.89 3.30 -3.05
CA GLU A 68 -11.19 2.73 -3.42
C GLU A 68 -12.34 3.39 -2.64
N ARG A 69 -12.13 3.67 -1.34
CA ARG A 69 -13.12 4.41 -0.53
C ARG A 69 -13.29 5.85 -0.99
N CYS A 70 -12.20 6.55 -1.29
CA CYS A 70 -12.26 7.89 -1.87
C CYS A 70 -13.04 7.90 -3.18
N GLU A 71 -12.78 6.95 -4.08
CA GLU A 71 -13.48 6.82 -5.35
C GLU A 71 -14.99 6.61 -5.15
N LEU A 72 -15.39 5.71 -4.24
CA LEU A 72 -16.78 5.45 -3.92
C LEU A 72 -17.51 6.72 -3.43
N LEU A 73 -16.85 7.50 -2.56
CA LEU A 73 -17.41 8.76 -2.05
C LEU A 73 -17.53 9.83 -3.15
N LEU A 74 -16.53 9.94 -4.02
CA LEU A 74 -16.60 10.89 -5.14
C LEU A 74 -17.71 10.51 -6.14
N ARG A 75 -17.88 9.21 -6.42
CA ARG A 75 -18.96 8.70 -7.28
C ARG A 75 -20.35 8.95 -6.68
N SER A 76 -20.50 8.81 -5.35
CA SER A 76 -21.77 9.08 -4.67
C SER A 76 -22.07 10.58 -4.56
N LYS A 77 -21.07 11.43 -4.28
CA LYS A 77 -21.23 12.90 -4.30
C LYS A 77 -21.68 13.41 -5.67
N ARG A 78 -21.18 12.83 -6.78
CA ARG A 78 -21.64 13.21 -8.13
C ARG A 78 -23.13 12.91 -8.38
N ARG A 79 -23.74 12.02 -7.60
CA ARG A 79 -25.14 11.60 -7.72
C ARG A 79 -26.07 12.28 -6.70
N ALA A 80 -25.55 12.90 -5.65
CA ALA A 80 -26.32 13.50 -4.57
C ALA A 80 -26.07 15.02 -4.47
N CYS A 81 -27.13 15.78 -4.16
CA CYS A 81 -27.03 17.21 -3.85
C CYS A 81 -26.23 17.40 -2.55
N GLU A 82 -25.44 18.47 -2.45
CA GLU A 82 -24.36 18.72 -1.48
C GLU A 82 -24.66 18.31 -0.02
N ASP A 83 -24.10 17.19 0.43
CA ASP A 83 -24.17 16.75 1.83
C ASP A 83 -22.82 17.01 2.53
N SER A 84 -22.84 17.78 3.61
CA SER A 84 -21.66 18.21 4.37
C SER A 84 -20.90 17.04 5.02
N ASN A 85 -21.61 15.95 5.37
CA ASN A 85 -21.01 14.75 5.97
C ASN A 85 -20.06 13.99 5.01
N LEU A 86 -20.31 14.07 3.70
CA LEU A 86 -19.53 13.40 2.67
C LEU A 86 -18.11 14.00 2.55
N CYS A 87 -17.97 15.31 2.76
CA CYS A 87 -16.66 15.98 2.74
C CYS A 87 -15.77 15.49 3.88
N HIS A 88 -16.31 15.38 5.11
CA HIS A 88 -15.55 14.89 6.26
C HIS A 88 -15.06 13.44 6.09
N LEU A 89 -15.88 12.57 5.49
CA LEU A 89 -15.49 11.18 5.20
C LEU A 89 -14.39 11.10 4.14
N LEU A 90 -14.46 11.94 3.11
CA LEU A 90 -13.43 12.00 2.07
C LEU A 90 -12.08 12.44 2.66
N ASP A 91 -12.07 13.48 3.49
CA ASP A 91 -10.85 13.97 4.15
C ASP A 91 -10.23 12.91 5.07
N SER A 92 -11.06 12.13 5.76
CA SER A 92 -10.62 11.00 6.58
C SER A 92 -9.91 9.93 5.74
N HIS A 93 -10.45 9.53 4.59
CA HIS A 93 -9.82 8.53 3.73
C HIS A 93 -8.57 9.05 3.01
N ILE A 94 -8.55 10.33 2.62
CA ILE A 94 -7.33 10.99 2.13
C ILE A 94 -6.25 10.95 3.22
N SER A 95 -6.62 11.22 4.47
CA SER A 95 -5.70 11.14 5.60
C SER A 95 -5.19 9.72 5.83
N GLN A 96 -6.03 8.70 5.67
CA GLN A 96 -5.61 7.29 5.72
C GLN A 96 -4.61 6.95 4.60
N ALA A 97 -4.87 7.39 3.36
CA ALA A 97 -3.95 7.20 2.24
C ALA A 97 -2.60 7.87 2.50
N ARG A 98 -2.60 9.11 3.00
CA ARG A 98 -1.38 9.83 3.41
C ARG A 98 -0.63 9.10 4.51
N ASN A 99 -1.34 8.58 5.51
CA ASN A 99 -0.72 7.81 6.58
C ASN A 99 -0.10 6.50 6.07
N ALA A 100 -0.72 5.82 5.10
CA ALA A 100 -0.14 4.64 4.47
C ALA A 100 1.18 4.97 3.75
N ILE A 101 1.22 6.09 3.01
CA ILE A 101 2.44 6.59 2.36
C ILE A 101 3.49 6.97 3.41
N ASN A 102 3.12 7.70 4.46
CA ASN A 102 4.05 8.11 5.51
C ASN A 102 4.64 6.93 6.28
N LYS A 103 3.86 5.87 6.53
CA LYS A 103 4.40 4.63 7.11
C LYS A 103 5.46 3.98 6.22
N ALA A 104 5.36 4.17 4.91
CA ALA A 104 6.35 3.64 3.98
C ALA A 104 7.62 4.49 3.89
N THR A 105 7.53 5.79 4.18
CA THR A 105 8.65 6.74 4.07
C THR A 105 9.31 7.09 5.40
N ALA A 106 8.71 6.72 6.54
CA ALA A 106 9.31 6.80 7.89
C ALA A 106 10.31 5.67 8.16
#